data_AF-A0A1F4VCB9-F1
#
_entry.id   AF-A0A1F4VCB9-F1
#
_cell.length_a   1.000
_cell.length_b   1.000
_cell.length_c   1.000
_cell.angle_alpha   90.00
_cell.angle_beta   90.00
_cell.angle_gamma   90.00
#
_symmetry.space_group_name_H-M   'P 1'
#
loop_
_entity.id
_entity.type
_entity.pdbx_description
1 polymer ?
#
loop_
_entity_poly.entity_id
_entity_poly.type
_entity_poly.pdbx_seq_one_letter_code
_entity_poly.pdbx_strand_id
1 'polypeptide(L)'
;MITLEKLKSYLLETGAYKIIFLGDSITSAEWVHPNWREIFEYVLKEELQKKISDWKIPSWGIRCINSGFDGATTKDLLNKINPEAIDYRPNMFLIMATSNDIFSEITPTEHAANIKRLVDSVYSHNCSIVYCTDICSNNDEYDQRYLPYVNKVKSLFPYREINFINLFEELKRYLKLPLIQKNI
;
A
#
# COMPACT_ATOMS: atom_id res chain seq x y z
N MET A 1 -8.80 -12.47 3.48
CA MET A 1 -7.31 -12.51 3.61
C MET A 1 -6.66 -13.04 2.34
N ILE A 2 -5.62 -12.34 1.86
CA ILE A 2 -4.88 -12.63 0.63
C ILE A 2 -3.79 -13.67 0.93
N THR A 3 -3.63 -14.69 0.09
CA THR A 3 -2.59 -15.73 0.24
C THR A 3 -1.98 -16.07 -1.11
N LEU A 4 -0.73 -16.58 -1.12
CA LEU A 4 -0.07 -17.06 -2.33
C LEU A 4 -0.87 -18.16 -3.03
N GLU A 5 -1.55 -19.04 -2.28
CA GLU A 5 -2.38 -20.10 -2.87
C GLU A 5 -3.61 -19.52 -3.59
N LYS A 6 -4.27 -18.50 -3.03
CA LYS A 6 -5.39 -17.83 -3.71
C LYS A 6 -4.93 -17.13 -4.99
N LEU A 7 -3.79 -16.45 -4.95
CA LEU A 7 -3.20 -15.83 -6.14
C LEU A 7 -2.85 -16.87 -7.20
N LYS A 8 -2.22 -17.98 -6.80
CA LYS A 8 -1.91 -19.11 -7.68
C LYS A 8 -3.16 -19.64 -8.37
N SER A 9 -4.22 -19.97 -7.61
CA SER A 9 -5.47 -20.47 -8.17
C SER A 9 -6.06 -19.50 -9.18
N TYR A 10 -6.13 -18.20 -8.83
CA TYR A 10 -6.65 -17.18 -9.74
C TYR A 10 -5.83 -17.06 -11.02
N LEU A 11 -4.49 -17.10 -10.90
CA LEU A 11 -3.59 -16.94 -12.03
C LEU A 11 -3.63 -18.15 -12.98
N LEU A 12 -3.79 -19.37 -12.44
CA LEU A 12 -3.99 -20.58 -13.25
C LEU A 12 -5.33 -20.57 -14.00
N GLU A 13 -6.37 -19.99 -13.40
CA GLU A 13 -7.71 -19.89 -14.00
C GLU A 13 -7.78 -18.80 -15.08
N THR A 14 -7.22 -17.63 -14.81
CA THR A 14 -7.43 -16.42 -15.64
C THR A 14 -6.22 -16.04 -16.50
N GLY A 15 -5.03 -16.52 -16.15
CA GLY A 15 -3.78 -16.16 -16.81
C GLY A 15 -3.26 -14.74 -16.51
N ALA A 16 -3.98 -13.92 -15.73
CA ALA A 16 -3.60 -12.53 -15.45
C ALA A 16 -3.97 -12.06 -14.04
N TYR A 17 -3.08 -11.31 -13.40
CA TYR A 17 -3.32 -10.69 -12.10
C TYR A 17 -2.68 -9.29 -12.05
N LYS A 18 -3.53 -8.26 -11.97
CA LYS A 18 -3.14 -6.84 -11.94
C LYS A 18 -3.14 -6.28 -10.52
N ILE A 19 -2.04 -5.63 -10.15
CA ILE A 19 -1.83 -5.02 -8.83
C ILE A 19 -1.56 -3.53 -9.04
N ILE A 20 -2.35 -2.65 -8.41
CA ILE A 20 -2.05 -1.22 -8.34
C ILE A 20 -1.33 -0.91 -7.05
N PHE A 21 -0.25 -0.15 -7.16
CA PHE A 21 0.43 0.50 -6.06
C PHE A 21 -0.04 1.95 -6.02
N LEU A 22 -0.73 2.35 -4.96
CA LEU A 22 -1.29 3.70 -4.81
C LEU A 22 -0.67 4.39 -3.60
N GLY A 23 -0.17 5.60 -3.79
CA GLY A 23 0.39 6.40 -2.71
C GLY A 23 1.08 7.67 -3.21
N ASP A 24 2.00 8.20 -2.42
CA ASP A 24 2.73 9.43 -2.72
C ASP A 24 4.09 9.17 -3.40
N SER A 25 5.07 10.05 -3.17
CA SER A 25 6.44 9.93 -3.68
C SER A 25 7.17 8.66 -3.27
N ILE A 26 6.87 8.07 -2.11
CA ILE A 26 7.51 6.82 -1.69
C ILE A 26 6.94 5.66 -2.52
N THR A 27 5.67 5.75 -2.92
CA THR A 27 5.09 4.81 -3.89
C THR A 27 5.63 5.06 -5.30
N SER A 28 5.67 6.32 -5.73
CA SER A 28 6.10 6.70 -7.08
C SER A 28 7.55 6.31 -7.34
N ALA A 29 8.47 6.76 -6.48
CA ALA A 29 9.90 6.44 -6.54
C ALA A 29 10.49 6.58 -7.97
N GLU A 30 10.08 7.61 -8.72
CA GLU A 30 10.34 7.76 -10.16
C GLU A 30 11.82 7.74 -10.55
N TRP A 31 12.70 8.09 -9.60
CA TRP A 31 14.13 8.25 -9.83
C TRP A 31 14.99 7.18 -9.16
N VAL A 32 14.37 6.19 -8.50
CA VAL A 32 15.09 5.16 -7.73
C VAL A 32 14.66 3.78 -8.19
N HIS A 33 15.55 3.11 -8.91
CA HIS A 33 15.33 1.75 -9.41
C HIS A 33 16.46 0.80 -8.95
N PRO A 34 16.15 -0.44 -8.53
CA PRO A 34 14.79 -0.98 -8.42
C PRO A 34 14.00 -0.32 -7.27
N ASN A 35 12.78 0.13 -7.54
CA ASN A 35 11.87 0.61 -6.49
C ASN A 35 11.18 -0.58 -5.79
N TRP A 36 10.53 -0.32 -4.66
CA TRP A 36 9.87 -1.36 -3.87
C TRP A 36 8.75 -2.09 -4.63
N ARG A 37 8.06 -1.43 -5.57
CA ARG A 37 7.07 -2.08 -6.45
C ARG A 37 7.74 -3.12 -7.35
N GLU A 38 8.89 -2.81 -7.92
CA GLU A 38 9.68 -3.73 -8.74
C GLU A 38 10.24 -4.89 -7.92
N ILE A 39 10.74 -4.62 -6.70
CA ILE A 39 11.19 -5.65 -5.77
C ILE A 39 10.02 -6.58 -5.39
N PHE A 40 8.85 -6.00 -5.07
CA PHE A 40 7.65 -6.78 -4.77
C PHE A 40 7.24 -7.65 -5.96
N GLU A 41 7.18 -7.09 -7.17
CA GLU A 41 6.82 -7.84 -8.38
C GLU A 41 7.80 -8.99 -8.63
N TYR A 42 9.10 -8.73 -8.49
CA TYR A 42 10.15 -9.74 -8.65
C TYR A 42 9.98 -10.89 -7.64
N VAL A 43 9.88 -10.57 -6.35
CA VAL A 43 9.75 -11.58 -5.28
C VAL A 43 8.44 -12.36 -5.42
N LEU A 44 7.33 -11.69 -5.72
CA LEU A 44 6.04 -12.36 -5.90
C LEU A 44 6.07 -13.34 -7.08
N LYS A 45 6.69 -12.95 -8.20
CA LYS A 45 6.88 -13.82 -9.36
C LYS A 45 7.75 -15.02 -9.01
N GLU A 46 8.85 -14.82 -8.30
CA GLU A 46 9.75 -15.89 -7.87
C GLU A 46 9.02 -16.90 -6.97
N GLU A 47 8.28 -16.42 -5.98
CA GLU A 47 7.51 -17.27 -5.05
C GLU A 47 6.41 -18.07 -5.76
N LEU A 48 5.77 -17.49 -6.77
CA LEU A 48 4.75 -18.20 -7.57
C LEU A 48 5.37 -19.17 -8.59
N GLN A 49 6.56 -18.88 -9.14
CA GLN A 49 7.31 -19.81 -10.01
C GLN A 49 7.71 -21.08 -9.25
N LYS A 50 8.04 -20.98 -7.96
CA LYS A 50 8.29 -22.16 -7.10
C LYS A 50 7.06 -23.07 -6.96
N LYS A 51 5.86 -22.55 -7.24
CA LYS A 51 4.57 -23.23 -7.02
C LYS A 51 3.80 -23.58 -8.30
N ILE A 52 4.21 -23.04 -9.45
CA ILE A 52 3.57 -23.20 -10.76
C ILE A 52 4.61 -23.73 -11.73
N SER A 53 4.36 -24.91 -12.31
CA SER A 53 5.32 -25.59 -13.20
C SER A 53 5.63 -24.81 -14.48
N ASP A 54 4.65 -24.11 -15.05
CA ASP A 54 4.87 -23.21 -16.19
C ASP A 54 5.28 -21.82 -15.71
N TRP A 55 6.57 -21.51 -15.78
CA TRP A 55 7.15 -20.24 -15.36
C TRP A 55 6.57 -19.02 -16.10
N LYS A 56 6.00 -19.21 -17.30
CA LYS A 56 5.41 -18.12 -18.09
C LYS A 56 4.18 -17.54 -17.42
N ILE A 57 3.40 -18.38 -16.72
CA ILE A 57 2.17 -17.96 -16.03
C ILE A 57 2.46 -16.84 -14.99
N PRO A 58 3.32 -17.04 -13.98
CA PRO A 58 3.71 -15.96 -13.06
C PRO A 58 4.49 -14.84 -13.75
N SER A 59 5.43 -15.15 -14.66
CA SER A 59 6.26 -14.14 -15.31
C SER A 59 5.44 -13.14 -16.14
N TRP A 60 4.51 -13.65 -16.95
CA TRP A 60 3.71 -12.88 -17.90
C TRP A 60 2.31 -12.55 -17.40
N GLY A 61 1.77 -13.27 -16.43
CA GLY A 61 0.42 -13.02 -15.92
C GLY A 61 0.38 -11.95 -14.84
N ILE A 62 1.45 -11.75 -14.06
CA ILE A 62 1.49 -10.74 -13.01
C ILE A 62 1.90 -9.39 -13.59
N ARG A 63 1.13 -8.34 -13.30
CA ARG A 63 1.41 -6.96 -13.70
C ARG A 63 1.22 -6.02 -12.52
N CYS A 64 2.28 -5.30 -12.16
CA CYS A 64 2.23 -4.26 -11.15
C CYS A 64 2.28 -2.87 -11.82
N ILE A 65 1.29 -2.03 -11.53
CA ILE A 65 1.18 -0.67 -12.04
C ILE A 65 1.48 0.29 -10.88
N ASN A 66 2.34 1.27 -11.15
CA ASN A 66 2.66 2.33 -10.19
C ASN A 66 1.71 3.51 -10.43
N SER A 67 0.85 3.78 -9.46
CA SER A 67 -0.05 4.94 -9.39
C SER A 67 0.35 5.81 -8.19
N GLY A 68 1.65 6.05 -8.03
CA GLY A 68 2.21 6.99 -7.06
C GLY A 68 2.17 8.43 -7.57
N PHE A 69 1.95 9.38 -6.65
CA PHE A 69 1.88 10.81 -6.96
C PHE A 69 2.75 11.61 -6.01
N ASP A 70 3.84 12.16 -6.54
CA ASP A 70 4.79 12.94 -5.73
C ASP A 70 4.11 14.09 -4.96
N GLY A 71 4.38 14.15 -3.66
CA GLY A 71 3.81 15.16 -2.75
C GLY A 71 2.31 15.02 -2.47
N ALA A 72 1.64 13.98 -2.95
CA ALA A 72 0.20 13.84 -2.79
C ALA A 72 -0.21 13.65 -1.32
N THR A 73 -1.29 14.34 -0.95
CA THR A 73 -2.02 14.15 0.32
C THR A 73 -3.09 13.06 0.19
N THR A 74 -3.69 12.63 1.30
CA THR A 74 -4.84 11.71 1.26
C THR A 74 -6.03 12.29 0.49
N LYS A 75 -6.18 13.62 0.50
CA LYS A 75 -7.20 14.33 -0.29
C LYS A 75 -6.88 14.26 -1.78
N ASP A 76 -5.62 14.39 -2.17
CA ASP A 76 -5.19 14.22 -3.56
C ASP A 76 -5.43 12.82 -4.08
N LEU A 77 -5.09 11.79 -3.29
CA LEU A 77 -5.30 10.39 -3.67
C LEU A 77 -6.78 10.09 -3.90
N LEU A 78 -7.67 10.63 -3.08
CA LEU A 78 -9.12 10.51 -3.27
C LEU A 78 -9.60 11.07 -4.61
N ASN A 79 -9.04 12.20 -5.03
CA ASN A 79 -9.44 12.86 -6.27
C ASN A 79 -8.87 12.16 -7.51
N LYS A 80 -7.73 11.49 -7.38
CA LYS A 80 -7.02 10.85 -8.51
C LYS A 80 -7.36 9.38 -8.72
N ILE A 81 -7.93 8.69 -7.72
CA ILE A 81 -8.07 7.23 -7.72
C ILE A 81 -8.85 6.62 -8.90
N ASN A 82 -9.87 7.30 -9.43
CA ASN A 82 -10.70 6.72 -10.48
C ASN A 82 -9.96 6.59 -11.82
N PRO A 83 -9.55 7.69 -12.49
CA PRO A 83 -8.86 7.58 -13.77
C PRO A 83 -7.51 6.88 -13.66
N GLU A 84 -6.83 7.00 -12.53
CA GLU A 84 -5.42 6.58 -12.43
C GLU A 84 -5.22 5.19 -11.79
N ALA A 85 -6.30 4.54 -11.33
CA ALA A 85 -6.17 3.24 -10.68
C ALA A 85 -7.36 2.30 -10.92
N ILE A 86 -8.58 2.76 -10.65
CA ILE A 86 -9.78 1.90 -10.74
C ILE A 86 -10.06 1.48 -12.20
N ASP A 87 -9.84 2.37 -13.16
CA ASP A 87 -10.09 2.10 -14.58
C ASP A 87 -9.22 0.97 -15.14
N TYR A 88 -8.08 0.67 -14.50
CA TYR A 88 -7.26 -0.50 -14.83
C TYR A 88 -7.90 -1.83 -14.43
N ARG A 89 -9.03 -1.83 -13.71
CA ARG A 89 -9.72 -3.02 -13.17
C ARG A 89 -8.74 -3.99 -12.50
N PRO A 90 -8.06 -3.56 -11.44
CA PRO A 90 -7.07 -4.41 -10.79
C PRO A 90 -7.72 -5.49 -9.94
N ASN A 91 -6.97 -6.57 -9.73
CA ASN A 91 -7.34 -7.65 -8.83
C ASN A 91 -6.97 -7.30 -7.38
N MET A 92 -5.97 -6.44 -7.21
CA MET A 92 -5.49 -6.00 -5.92
C MET A 92 -5.03 -4.55 -5.93
N PHE A 93 -5.30 -3.87 -4.83
CA PHE A 93 -4.64 -2.62 -4.46
C PHE A 93 -3.67 -2.87 -3.31
N LEU A 94 -2.48 -2.31 -3.45
CA LEU A 94 -1.55 -2.08 -2.36
C LEU A 94 -1.49 -0.55 -2.17
N ILE A 95 -2.12 -0.09 -1.09
CA ILE A 95 -2.24 1.33 -0.77
C ILE A 95 -1.23 1.64 0.31
N MET A 96 -0.22 2.47 0.01
CA MET A 96 0.63 3.08 1.03
C MET A 96 0.21 4.55 1.14
N ALA A 97 -0.43 4.87 2.26
CA ALA A 97 -0.82 6.25 2.50
C ALA A 97 0.39 7.16 2.65
N THR A 98 0.11 8.45 2.77
CA THR A 98 1.11 9.51 2.78
C THR A 98 1.31 10.11 4.16
N SER A 99 2.51 10.65 4.38
CA SER A 99 2.84 11.55 5.48
C SER A 99 2.76 13.04 5.09
N ASN A 100 2.52 13.37 3.82
CA ASN A 100 2.41 14.76 3.33
C ASN A 100 1.25 15.55 3.96
N ASP A 101 0.24 14.85 4.51
CA ASP A 101 -0.85 15.47 5.25
C ASP A 101 -0.34 16.30 6.44
N ILE A 102 0.85 15.99 7.00
CA ILE A 102 1.50 16.79 8.06
C ILE A 102 1.82 18.22 7.61
N PHE A 103 2.12 18.40 6.33
CA PHE A 103 2.49 19.69 5.72
C PHE A 103 1.29 20.41 5.12
N SER A 104 0.13 19.73 5.09
CA SER A 104 -1.14 20.29 4.67
C SER A 104 -1.99 20.53 5.91
N GLU A 105 -3.02 21.37 5.85
CA GLU A 105 -3.91 21.63 6.98
C GLU A 105 -4.85 20.43 7.30
N ILE A 106 -4.45 19.21 6.96
CA ILE A 106 -5.23 17.98 7.12
C ILE A 106 -4.94 17.40 8.50
N THR A 107 -5.95 17.36 9.36
CA THR A 107 -5.78 16.80 10.71
C THR A 107 -5.65 15.27 10.69
N PRO A 108 -5.11 14.63 11.74
CA PRO A 108 -5.08 13.16 11.84
C PRO A 108 -6.45 12.50 11.68
N THR A 109 -7.52 13.15 12.18
CA THR A 109 -8.89 12.65 12.03
C THR A 109 -9.38 12.74 10.59
N GLU A 110 -9.08 13.84 9.91
CA GLU A 110 -9.41 14.00 8.49
C GLU A 110 -8.62 13.02 7.62
N HIS A 111 -7.32 12.85 7.88
CA HIS A 111 -6.48 11.85 7.23
C HIS A 111 -7.11 10.45 7.33
N ALA A 112 -7.46 10.00 8.54
CA ALA A 112 -8.09 8.70 8.73
C ALA A 112 -9.46 8.59 8.04
N ALA A 113 -10.26 9.66 8.04
CA ALA A 113 -11.53 9.70 7.31
C ALA A 113 -11.32 9.60 5.79
N ASN A 114 -10.29 10.26 5.26
CA ASN A 114 -9.93 10.20 3.85
C ASN A 114 -9.45 8.81 3.46
N ILE A 115 -8.61 8.17 4.27
CA ILE A 115 -8.19 6.78 4.07
C ILE A 115 -9.39 5.84 4.07
N LYS A 116 -10.33 6.00 5.01
CA LYS A 116 -11.55 5.19 5.03
C LYS A 116 -12.35 5.35 3.74
N ARG A 117 -12.52 6.58 3.24
CA ARG A 117 -13.22 6.86 1.97
C ARG A 117 -12.48 6.26 0.77
N LEU A 118 -11.15 6.35 0.76
CA LEU A 118 -10.29 5.81 -0.30
C LEU A 118 -10.48 4.29 -0.38
N VAL A 119 -10.36 3.64 0.77
CA VAL A 119 -10.61 2.21 0.93
C VAL A 119 -12.03 1.82 0.52
N ASP A 120 -13.05 2.57 0.93
CA ASP A 120 -14.44 2.29 0.58
C ASP A 120 -14.67 2.40 -0.95
N SER A 121 -14.03 3.38 -1.60
CA SER A 121 -14.06 3.54 -3.06
C SER A 121 -13.46 2.31 -3.77
N VAL A 122 -12.27 1.88 -3.34
CA VAL A 122 -11.61 0.70 -3.90
C VAL A 122 -12.40 -0.58 -3.63
N TYR A 123 -12.87 -0.76 -2.40
CA TYR A 123 -13.58 -1.98 -1.98
C TYR A 123 -14.84 -2.23 -2.80
N SER A 124 -15.52 -1.17 -3.26
CA SER A 124 -16.70 -1.29 -4.12
C SER A 124 -16.46 -1.97 -5.48
N HIS A 125 -15.19 -2.12 -5.89
CA HIS A 125 -14.79 -2.72 -7.17
C HIS A 125 -14.40 -4.21 -7.07
N ASN A 126 -14.72 -4.88 -5.95
CA ASN A 126 -14.47 -6.31 -5.74
C ASN A 126 -13.01 -6.74 -5.92
N CYS A 127 -12.07 -5.89 -5.50
CA CYS A 127 -10.64 -6.19 -5.49
C CYS A 127 -10.13 -6.43 -4.07
N SER A 128 -9.02 -7.17 -3.97
CA SER A 128 -8.31 -7.35 -2.71
C SER A 128 -7.57 -6.08 -2.30
N ILE A 129 -7.50 -5.78 -1.00
CA ILE A 129 -6.80 -4.58 -0.51
C ILE A 129 -5.76 -4.97 0.53
N VAL A 130 -4.54 -4.45 0.34
CA VAL A 130 -3.51 -4.33 1.37
C VAL A 130 -3.33 -2.85 1.63
N TYR A 131 -3.58 -2.43 2.87
CA TYR A 131 -3.28 -1.09 3.32
C TYR A 131 -1.99 -1.10 4.14
N CYS A 132 -1.09 -0.19 3.81
CA CYS A 132 0.13 0.09 4.52
C CYS A 132 0.09 1.53 5.05
N THR A 133 0.53 1.75 6.29
CA THR A 133 0.92 3.10 6.73
C THR A 133 2.11 3.57 5.89
N ASP A 134 2.36 4.87 5.86
CA ASP A 134 3.67 5.35 5.43
C ASP A 134 4.77 4.80 6.38
N ILE A 135 6.02 4.84 5.93
CA ILE A 135 7.19 4.39 6.69
C ILE A 135 7.63 5.45 7.71
N CYS A 136 8.41 5.03 8.71
CA CYS A 136 9.08 6.00 9.57
C CYS A 136 10.19 6.72 8.80
N SER A 137 10.46 7.96 9.19
CA SER A 137 11.65 8.67 8.75
C SER A 137 12.85 8.29 9.64
N ASN A 138 14.04 8.73 9.26
CA ASN A 138 15.20 8.70 10.14
C ASN A 138 15.34 10.02 10.94
N ASN A 139 14.21 10.68 11.23
CA ASN A 139 14.12 11.95 11.93
C ASN A 139 13.04 11.88 13.02
N ASP A 140 13.45 11.91 14.28
CA ASP A 140 12.54 11.75 15.42
C ASP A 140 11.49 12.86 15.49
N GLU A 141 11.82 14.11 15.17
CA GLU A 141 10.86 15.21 15.20
C GLU A 141 9.75 15.00 14.17
N TYR A 142 10.13 14.60 12.95
CA TYR A 142 9.16 14.28 11.90
C TYR A 142 8.28 13.10 12.28
N ASP A 143 8.89 12.04 12.81
CA ASP A 143 8.18 10.85 13.29
C ASP A 143 7.17 11.18 14.40
N GLN A 144 7.53 12.05 15.35
CA GLN A 144 6.63 12.48 16.41
C GLN A 144 5.44 13.27 15.85
N ARG A 145 5.66 14.08 14.80
CA ARG A 145 4.58 14.79 14.09
C ARG A 145 3.67 13.85 13.31
N TYR A 146 4.21 12.76 12.75
CA TYR A 146 3.43 11.78 11.97
C TYR A 146 2.70 10.75 12.84
N LEU A 147 3.22 10.44 14.02
CA LEU A 147 2.68 9.40 14.90
C LEU A 147 1.17 9.53 15.19
N PRO A 148 0.59 10.74 15.41
CA PRO A 148 -0.86 10.90 15.56
C PRO A 148 -1.65 10.38 14.36
N TYR A 149 -1.15 10.54 13.14
CA TYR A 149 -1.77 10.06 11.90
C TYR A 149 -1.73 8.53 11.84
N VAL A 150 -0.56 7.94 12.10
CA VAL A 150 -0.37 6.48 12.17
C VAL A 150 -1.32 5.86 13.19
N ASN A 151 -1.37 6.42 14.40
CA ASN A 151 -2.23 5.93 15.48
C ASN A 151 -3.72 6.03 15.11
N LYS A 152 -4.14 7.13 14.50
CA LYS A 152 -5.53 7.33 14.09
C LYS A 152 -5.94 6.34 13.00
N VAL A 153 -5.09 6.11 12.00
CA VAL A 153 -5.32 5.09 10.96
C VAL A 153 -5.33 3.69 11.56
N LYS A 154 -4.38 3.36 12.43
CA LYS A 154 -4.30 2.05 13.10
C LYS A 154 -5.60 1.72 13.83
N SER A 155 -6.22 2.72 14.47
CA SER A 155 -7.52 2.55 15.14
C SER A 155 -8.70 2.26 14.21
N LEU A 156 -8.56 2.44 12.89
CA LEU A 156 -9.58 2.03 11.94
C LEU A 156 -9.62 0.50 11.80
N PHE A 157 -8.50 -0.20 12.05
CA PHE A 157 -8.36 -1.62 11.73
C PHE A 157 -8.57 -2.52 12.98
N PRO A 158 -9.19 -3.71 12.84
CA PRO A 158 -9.63 -4.31 11.57
C PRO A 158 -10.85 -3.60 10.97
N TYR A 159 -10.77 -3.29 9.66
CA TYR A 159 -11.83 -2.68 8.87
C TYR A 159 -12.08 -3.53 7.63
N ARG A 160 -13.28 -4.07 7.50
CA ARG A 160 -13.64 -5.01 6.42
C ARG A 160 -12.62 -6.17 6.32
N GLU A 161 -12.58 -6.87 5.19
CA GLU A 161 -11.59 -7.91 4.91
C GLU A 161 -10.29 -7.34 4.31
N ILE A 162 -9.71 -6.33 4.95
CA ILE A 162 -8.50 -5.64 4.48
C ILE A 162 -7.30 -6.12 5.27
N ASN A 163 -6.19 -6.35 4.58
CA ASN A 163 -4.92 -6.67 5.23
C ASN A 163 -4.24 -5.35 5.59
N PHE A 164 -4.03 -5.10 6.88
CA PHE A 164 -3.36 -3.90 7.38
C PHE A 164 -1.91 -4.23 7.75
N ILE A 165 -0.96 -3.41 7.28
CA ILE A 165 0.46 -3.51 7.58
C ILE A 165 0.93 -2.17 8.14
N ASN A 166 1.48 -2.18 9.35
CA ASN A 166 2.07 -0.98 9.95
C ASN A 166 3.54 -0.85 9.57
N LEU A 167 3.80 -0.34 8.36
CA LEU A 167 5.17 -0.18 7.86
C LEU A 167 5.99 0.80 8.70
N PHE A 168 5.35 1.77 9.36
CA PHE A 168 6.03 2.68 10.28
C PHE A 168 6.71 1.90 11.42
N GLU A 169 5.96 1.02 12.09
CA GLU A 169 6.50 0.17 13.18
C GLU A 169 7.43 -0.95 12.67
N GLU A 170 7.17 -1.51 11.48
CA GLU A 170 8.05 -2.52 10.89
C GLU A 170 9.43 -1.94 10.54
N LEU A 171 9.48 -0.76 9.92
CA LEU A 171 10.76 -0.14 9.57
C LEU A 171 11.54 0.28 10.82
N LYS A 172 10.89 0.83 11.85
CA LYS A 172 11.57 1.10 13.13
C LYS A 172 12.20 -0.15 13.73
N ARG A 173 11.48 -1.28 13.72
CA ARG A 173 12.01 -2.56 14.20
C ARG A 173 13.20 -3.02 13.39
N TYR A 174 13.12 -2.96 12.06
CA TYR A 174 14.21 -3.34 11.18
C TYR A 174 15.48 -2.51 11.42
N LEU A 175 15.31 -1.19 11.56
CA LEU A 175 16.41 -0.25 11.82
C LEU A 175 16.89 -0.24 13.28
N LYS A 176 16.27 -1.04 14.16
CA LYS A 176 16.52 -1.06 15.62
C LYS A 176 16.34 0.31 16.27
N LEU A 177 15.44 1.14 15.74
CA LEU A 177 15.07 2.43 16.30
C LEU A 177 14.12 2.24 17.50
N PRO A 178 14.17 3.11 18.52
CA PRO A 178 13.27 3.02 19.65
C PRO A 178 11.81 3.15 19.17
N LEU A 179 10.98 2.16 19.53
CA LEU A 179 9.53 2.25 19.37
C LEU A 179 9.03 3.29 20.37
N ILE A 180 8.23 4.25 19.90
CA ILE A 180 7.68 5.30 20.77
C ILE A 180 6.73 4.61 21.74
N GLN A 181 7.13 4.54 23.02
CA GLN A 181 6.31 3.95 24.07
C GLN A 181 5.03 4.76 24.24
N LYS A 182 3.90 4.06 24.37
CA LYS A 182 2.62 4.66 24.76
C LYS A 182 2.80 5.26 26.16
N ASN A 183 2.91 6.58 26.25
CA ASN A 183 2.51 7.25 27.48
C ASN A 183 0.98 7.19 27.51
N ILE A 184 0.48 6.25 28.31
CA ILE A 184 -0.93 6.14 28.72
C ILE A 184 -1.26 7.34 29.61
#